data_AF-A0A7C6QJE9-F1
#
_entry.id   AF-A0A7C6QJE9-F1
#
_cell.length_a   1.000
_cell.length_b   1.000
_cell.length_c   1.000
_cell.angle_alpha   90.00
_cell.angle_beta   90.00
_cell.angle_gamma   90.00
#
_symmetry.space_group_name_H-M   'P 1'
#
loop_
_entity.id
_entity.type
_entity.pdbx_description
1 polymer ?
#
loop_
_entity_poly.entity_id
_entity_poly.type
_entity_poly.pdbx_seq_one_letter_code
_entity_poly.pdbx_strand_id
1 'polypeptide(L)'
;MDNCSGTSSCSRYRSENAEMTAAIGRRLGEAAGSGDIFVLQGDLGAGKTQFIKGLAEGLGLDGRLVSSPTFTIMQRYSGGRLPLQHFDLYRLESVAELEGLGFAELVDDWPGVTAIEWGDRFREAMPPWAIWVNIEHVRRPGQEDAGSIRVISICRPVEGQAQEERDDDDDK
;
A
#
# COMPACT_ATOMS: atom_id res chain seq x y z
N MET A 1 -1.99 -20.76 2.43
CA MET A 1 -2.84 -21.22 1.32
C MET A 1 -3.03 -20.00 0.45
N ASP A 2 -2.35 -19.98 -0.69
CA ASP A 2 -2.26 -18.83 -1.57
C ASP A 2 -3.56 -18.71 -2.36
N ASN A 3 -4.50 -17.91 -1.86
CA ASN A 3 -5.76 -17.63 -2.55
C ASN A 3 -5.52 -16.52 -3.59
N CYS A 4 -4.68 -16.80 -4.58
CA CYS A 4 -4.62 -16.05 -5.82
C CYS A 4 -5.55 -16.75 -6.81
N SER A 5 -6.85 -16.45 -6.72
CA SER A 5 -7.76 -16.54 -7.85
C SER A 5 -7.11 -15.79 -9.03
N GLY A 6 -7.17 -16.33 -10.25
CA GLY A 6 -6.36 -15.95 -11.42
C GLY A 6 -6.45 -14.51 -11.98
N THR A 7 -6.80 -13.52 -11.16
CA THR A 7 -7.02 -12.10 -11.47
C THR A 7 -5.83 -11.20 -11.11
N SER A 8 -4.73 -11.74 -10.56
CA SER A 8 -3.58 -10.94 -10.11
C SER A 8 -2.21 -11.62 -10.38
N SER A 9 -1.21 -10.81 -10.71
CA SER A 9 0.20 -11.22 -10.81
C SER A 9 0.95 -10.82 -9.55
N CYS A 10 1.52 -11.80 -8.84
CA CYS A 10 2.21 -11.60 -7.57
C CYS A 10 3.70 -11.93 -7.65
N SER A 11 4.52 -11.08 -7.04
CA SER A 11 5.96 -11.28 -6.83
C SER A 11 6.28 -11.33 -5.34
N ARG A 12 7.25 -12.16 -4.94
CA ARG A 12 7.67 -12.31 -3.54
C ARG A 12 9.12 -11.94 -3.34
N TYR A 13 9.38 -11.20 -2.27
CA TYR A 13 10.70 -10.76 -1.86
C TYR A 13 10.95 -11.15 -0.41
N ARG A 14 12.20 -11.49 -0.10
CA ARG A 14 12.66 -11.74 1.26
C ARG A 14 13.39 -10.49 1.76
N SER A 15 13.04 -10.05 2.96
CA SER A 15 13.69 -8.95 3.65
C SER A 15 14.16 -9.41 5.04
N GLU A 16 15.41 -9.14 5.39
CA GLU A 16 15.98 -9.53 6.68
C GLU A 16 16.10 -8.36 7.66
N ASN A 17 15.94 -7.11 7.18
CA ASN A 17 16.10 -5.91 7.97
C ASN A 17 15.31 -4.73 7.39
N ALA A 18 15.34 -3.60 8.10
CA ALA A 18 14.59 -2.41 7.73
C ALA A 18 15.11 -1.78 6.42
N GLU A 19 16.41 -1.88 6.17
CA GLU A 19 17.10 -1.35 4.98
C GLU A 19 16.68 -2.11 3.72
N MET A 20 16.56 -3.43 3.79
CA MET A 20 16.06 -4.28 2.71
C MET A 20 14.59 -4.00 2.41
N THR A 21 13.76 -3.84 3.45
CA THR A 21 12.34 -3.46 3.29
C THR A 21 12.22 -2.12 2.57
N ALA A 22 13.00 -1.12 2.99
CA ALA A 22 13.05 0.17 2.31
C ALA A 22 13.60 0.05 0.87
N ALA A 23 14.60 -0.78 0.62
CA ALA A 23 15.13 -1.00 -0.72
C ALA A 23 14.11 -1.61 -1.68
N ILE A 24 13.24 -2.51 -1.20
CA ILE A 24 12.13 -3.06 -1.99
C ILE A 24 11.11 -1.96 -2.30
N GLY A 25 10.72 -1.17 -1.29
CA GLY A 25 9.84 -0.02 -1.48
C GLY A 25 10.41 0.98 -2.50
N ARG A 26 11.71 1.30 -2.40
CA ARG A 26 12.39 2.23 -3.31
C ARG A 26 12.37 1.78 -4.76
N ARG A 27 12.65 0.50 -5.02
CA ARG A 27 12.54 -0.05 -6.39
C ARG A 27 11.13 0.07 -6.96
N LEU A 28 10.11 -0.10 -6.11
CA LEU A 28 8.72 0.12 -6.51
C LEU A 28 8.45 1.61 -6.79
N GLY A 29 8.97 2.50 -5.96
CA GLY A 29 8.82 3.95 -6.13
C GLY A 29 9.51 4.45 -7.40
N GLU A 30 10.68 3.91 -7.75
CA GLU A 30 11.39 4.21 -8.99
C GLU A 30 10.58 3.82 -10.23
N ALA A 31 9.85 2.70 -10.16
CA ALA A 31 9.00 2.20 -11.23
C ALA A 31 7.59 2.82 -11.25
N ALA A 32 7.19 3.52 -10.19
CA ALA A 32 5.83 4.02 -10.03
C ALA A 32 5.50 5.17 -10.99
N GLY A 33 4.26 5.14 -11.49
CA GLY A 33 3.61 6.18 -12.28
C GLY A 33 2.66 7.04 -11.45
N SER A 34 2.22 8.16 -12.04
CA SER A 34 1.13 8.96 -11.47
C SER A 34 -0.16 8.13 -11.42
N GLY A 35 -0.91 8.22 -10.33
CA GLY A 35 -2.13 7.47 -10.11
C GLY A 35 -1.91 6.06 -9.54
N ASP A 36 -0.66 5.61 -9.35
CA ASP A 36 -0.40 4.32 -8.70
C ASP A 36 -0.83 4.36 -7.23
N ILE A 37 -1.53 3.30 -6.81
CA ILE A 37 -2.04 3.13 -5.45
C ILE A 37 -1.44 1.88 -4.84
N PHE A 38 -0.67 2.04 -3.77
CA PHE A 38 -0.10 0.95 -3.00
C PHE A 38 -0.89 0.74 -1.72
N VAL A 39 -1.55 -0.41 -1.59
CA VAL A 39 -2.31 -0.79 -0.38
C VAL A 39 -1.49 -1.78 0.43
N LEU A 40 -1.05 -1.34 1.61
CA LEU A 40 -0.19 -2.11 2.50
C LEU A 40 -1.01 -2.80 3.59
N GLN A 41 -0.73 -4.08 3.79
CA GLN A 41 -1.28 -4.91 4.87
C GLN A 41 -0.18 -5.70 5.57
N GLY A 42 -0.45 -6.11 6.81
CA GLY A 42 0.47 -6.86 7.66
C GLY A 42 0.38 -6.40 9.11
N ASP A 43 0.90 -7.21 10.03
CA ASP A 43 0.78 -6.99 11.47
C ASP A 43 1.40 -5.66 11.94
N LEU A 44 1.08 -5.28 13.18
CA LEU A 44 1.76 -4.17 13.85
C LEU A 44 3.26 -4.45 13.93
N GLY A 45 4.08 -3.49 13.50
CA GLY A 45 5.54 -3.66 13.44
C GLY A 45 6.06 -4.45 12.22
N ALA A 46 5.18 -4.90 11.30
CA ALA A 46 5.60 -5.62 10.09
C ALA A 46 6.59 -4.84 9.21
N GLY A 47 6.54 -3.51 9.24
CA GLY A 47 7.43 -2.63 8.47
C GLY A 47 6.73 -1.90 7.32
N LYS A 48 5.41 -1.72 7.39
CA LYS A 48 4.61 -0.97 6.41
C LYS A 48 5.15 0.45 6.18
N THR A 49 5.28 1.26 7.24
CA THR A 49 5.89 2.59 7.14
C THR A 49 7.32 2.56 6.62
N GLN A 50 8.12 1.54 6.99
CA GLN A 50 9.50 1.42 6.49
C GLN A 50 9.53 1.15 4.98
N PHE A 51 8.58 0.37 4.46
CA PHE A 51 8.39 0.18 3.04
C PHE A 51 8.02 1.51 2.36
N ILE A 52 7.09 2.28 2.94
CA ILE A 52 6.64 3.58 2.37
C ILE A 52 7.76 4.62 2.39
N LYS A 53 8.64 4.63 3.39
CA LYS A 53 9.85 5.46 3.38
C LYS A 53 10.72 5.15 2.16
N GLY A 54 10.94 3.86 1.90
CA GLY A 54 11.61 3.41 0.68
C GLY A 54 10.88 3.87 -0.58
N LEU A 55 9.57 3.65 -0.64
CA LEU A 55 8.72 4.10 -1.76
C LEU A 55 8.93 5.59 -2.04
N ALA A 56 8.88 6.43 -1.00
CA ALA A 56 9.10 7.87 -1.10
C ALA A 56 10.50 8.22 -1.65
N GLU A 57 11.55 7.53 -1.21
CA GLU A 57 12.90 7.70 -1.79
C GLU A 57 12.91 7.41 -3.29
N GLY A 58 12.20 6.36 -3.74
CA GLY A 58 12.09 6.02 -5.17
C GLY A 58 11.29 7.03 -5.99
N LEU A 59 10.39 7.77 -5.33
CA LEU A 59 9.69 8.93 -5.90
C LEU A 59 10.55 10.19 -5.87
N GLY A 60 11.79 10.15 -5.39
CA GLY A 60 12.69 11.30 -5.29
C GLY A 60 12.41 12.21 -4.09
N LEU A 61 11.67 11.73 -3.09
CA LEU A 61 11.39 12.45 -1.84
C LEU A 61 12.40 12.08 -0.75
N ASP A 62 12.51 12.90 0.30
CA ASP A 62 13.31 12.55 1.47
C ASP A 62 12.55 11.58 2.39
N GLY A 63 12.90 10.29 2.31
CA GLY A 63 12.29 9.24 3.15
C GLY A 63 12.45 9.47 4.66
N ARG A 64 13.36 10.35 5.11
CA ARG A 64 13.52 10.70 6.53
C ARG A 64 12.38 11.59 7.05
N LEU A 65 11.70 12.31 6.16
CA LEU A 65 10.54 13.13 6.50
C LEU A 65 9.24 12.33 6.54
N VAL A 66 9.24 11.12 5.98
CA VAL A 66 8.08 10.24 5.96
C VAL A 66 7.92 9.55 7.32
N SER A 67 6.75 9.71 7.91
CA SER A 67 6.38 9.08 9.17
C SER A 67 4.97 8.53 9.06
N SER A 68 4.60 7.56 9.90
CA SER A 68 3.24 7.04 9.89
C SER A 68 2.26 8.13 10.35
N PRO A 69 1.25 8.47 9.52
CA PRO A 69 0.27 9.47 9.85
C PRO A 69 -0.85 8.91 10.75
N THR A 70 -0.62 7.89 11.59
CA THR A 70 -1.69 7.23 12.39
C THR A 70 -2.64 8.21 13.09
N PHE A 71 -2.15 9.36 13.57
CA PHE A 71 -2.98 10.37 14.24
C PHE A 71 -3.59 11.42 13.31
N THR A 72 -2.91 11.76 12.22
CA THR A 72 -3.41 12.73 11.23
C THR A 72 -4.23 12.07 10.12
N ILE A 73 -4.26 10.74 10.09
CA ILE A 73 -4.85 9.83 9.10
C ILE A 73 -4.16 9.93 7.73
N MET A 74 -3.82 11.13 7.28
CA MET A 74 -3.18 11.42 6.00
C MET A 74 -2.02 12.41 6.17
N GLN A 75 -0.97 12.24 5.37
CA GLN A 75 0.06 13.25 5.10
C GLN A 75 0.40 13.29 3.62
N ARG A 76 0.87 14.45 3.13
CA ARG A 76 1.31 14.64 1.75
C ARG A 76 2.77 15.08 1.73
N TYR A 77 3.51 14.55 0.78
CA TYR A 77 4.92 14.84 0.56
C TYR A 77 5.14 15.24 -0.90
N SER A 78 5.90 16.30 -1.12
CA SER A 78 6.14 16.89 -2.45
C SER A 78 7.61 17.24 -2.64
N GLY A 79 8.00 17.63 -3.85
CA GLY A 79 9.37 18.03 -4.18
C GLY A 79 10.26 16.93 -4.76
N GLY A 80 9.70 15.73 -4.97
CA GLY A 80 10.32 14.65 -5.72
C GLY A 80 9.85 14.60 -7.19
N ARG A 81 10.13 13.48 -7.85
CA ARG A 81 9.66 13.15 -9.21
C ARG A 81 8.13 13.05 -9.28
N LEU A 82 7.50 12.49 -8.24
CA LEU A 82 6.06 12.43 -8.06
C LEU A 82 5.71 12.76 -6.60
N PRO A 83 4.58 13.45 -6.33
CA PRO A 83 4.14 13.68 -4.96
C PRO A 83 3.56 12.38 -4.37
N LEU A 84 3.67 12.23 -3.05
CA LEU A 84 3.16 11.08 -2.30
C LEU A 84 2.03 11.53 -1.37
N GLN A 85 0.89 10.84 -1.42
CA GLN A 85 -0.16 10.90 -0.41
C GLN A 85 -0.12 9.62 0.40
N HIS A 86 0.10 9.74 1.71
CA HIS A 86 0.26 8.61 2.61
C HIS A 86 -0.91 8.60 3.60
N PHE A 87 -1.68 7.53 3.59
CA PHE A 87 -2.73 7.23 4.57
C PHE A 87 -2.29 6.16 5.56
N ASP A 88 -2.78 6.27 6.79
CA ASP A 88 -2.76 5.20 7.78
C ASP A 88 -4.15 5.05 8.40
N LEU A 89 -4.83 3.97 8.01
CA LEU A 89 -6.22 3.73 8.38
C LEU A 89 -6.36 2.90 9.67
N TYR A 90 -5.27 2.69 10.42
CA TYR A 90 -5.27 1.85 11.63
C TYR A 90 -6.31 2.25 12.68
N ARG A 91 -6.62 3.56 12.78
CA ARG A 91 -7.52 4.10 13.80
C ARG A 91 -8.97 4.22 13.36
N LEU A 92 -9.26 4.08 12.08
CA LEU A 92 -10.63 4.17 11.59
C LEU A 92 -11.41 2.92 11.98
N GLU A 93 -12.59 3.09 12.55
CA GLU A 93 -13.40 1.99 13.08
C GLU A 93 -14.47 1.51 12.09
N SER A 94 -14.81 2.32 11.09
CA SER A 94 -15.88 2.00 10.14
C SER A 94 -15.68 2.59 8.75
N VAL A 95 -16.36 2.00 7.76
CA VAL A 95 -16.42 2.53 6.38
C VAL A 95 -17.02 3.93 6.35
N ALA A 96 -18.04 4.20 7.18
CA ALA A 96 -18.66 5.53 7.27
C ALA A 96 -17.68 6.62 7.72
N GLU A 97 -16.74 6.31 8.62
CA GLU A 97 -15.67 7.26 8.97
C GLU A 97 -14.73 7.52 7.81
N LEU A 98 -14.38 6.48 7.03
CA LEU A 98 -13.54 6.62 5.84
C LEU A 98 -14.23 7.45 4.75
N GLU A 99 -15.51 7.19 4.50
CA GLU A 99 -16.35 7.97 3.57
C GLU A 99 -16.49 9.43 4.02
N GLY A 100 -16.66 9.66 5.32
CA GLY A 100 -16.73 11.01 5.89
C GLY A 100 -15.47 11.86 5.67
N LEU A 101 -14.32 11.24 5.36
CA LEU A 101 -13.09 11.94 4.98
C LEU A 101 -13.07 12.36 3.50
N GLY A 102 -14.00 11.89 2.67
CA GLY A 102 -13.94 12.01 1.21
C GLY A 102 -12.81 11.17 0.62
N PHE A 103 -12.61 9.95 1.14
CA PHE A 103 -11.48 9.11 0.76
C PHE A 103 -11.42 8.81 -0.73
N ALA A 104 -12.58 8.51 -1.36
CA ALA A 104 -12.65 8.19 -2.78
C ALA A 104 -12.12 9.35 -3.64
N GLU A 105 -12.63 10.57 -3.40
CA GLU A 105 -12.22 11.77 -4.12
C GLU A 105 -10.75 12.11 -3.85
N LEU A 106 -10.31 11.97 -2.60
CA LEU A 106 -8.90 12.21 -2.24
C LEU A 106 -7.94 11.27 -2.97
N VAL A 107 -8.36 10.04 -3.28
CA VAL A 107 -7.55 9.04 -3.97
C VAL A 107 -7.62 9.22 -5.49
N ASP A 108 -8.83 9.37 -6.04
CA ASP A 108 -9.08 9.44 -7.48
C ASP A 108 -8.52 10.72 -8.11
N ASP A 109 -8.60 11.87 -7.41
CA ASP A 109 -8.13 13.16 -7.91
C ASP A 109 -6.62 13.41 -7.66
N TRP A 110 -5.91 12.47 -7.03
CA TRP A 110 -4.52 12.68 -6.65
C TRP A 110 -3.56 12.53 -7.85
N PRO A 111 -2.78 13.58 -8.22
CA PRO A 111 -1.89 13.55 -9.40
C PRO A 111 -0.54 12.86 -9.13
N GLY A 112 -0.46 12.03 -8.09
CA GLY A 112 0.78 11.41 -7.63
C GLY A 112 0.60 9.95 -7.26
N VAL A 113 1.45 9.47 -6.37
CA VAL A 113 1.33 8.12 -5.82
C VAL A 113 0.58 8.18 -4.50
N THR A 114 -0.29 7.20 -4.27
CA THR A 114 -1.00 7.01 -3.01
C THR A 114 -0.47 5.76 -2.31
N ALA A 115 -0.12 5.85 -1.03
CA ALA A 115 0.24 4.71 -0.19
C ALA A 115 -0.69 4.63 1.02
N ILE A 116 -1.30 3.47 1.26
CA ILE A 116 -2.33 3.28 2.28
C ILE A 116 -1.90 2.15 3.22
N GLU A 117 -1.56 2.48 4.46
CA GLU A 117 -1.39 1.46 5.50
C GLU A 117 -2.75 0.99 6.03
N TRP A 118 -2.87 -0.32 6.28
CA TRP A 118 -4.07 -0.97 6.83
C TRP A 118 -5.30 -0.89 5.93
N GLY A 119 -5.10 -0.78 4.61
CA GLY A 119 -6.22 -0.76 3.65
C GLY A 119 -6.96 -2.10 3.54
N ASP A 120 -6.40 -3.20 4.07
CA ASP A 120 -7.09 -4.48 4.18
C ASP A 120 -8.33 -4.45 5.10
N ARG A 121 -8.42 -3.46 5.99
CA ARG A 121 -9.61 -3.22 6.81
C ARG A 121 -10.79 -2.65 6.01
N PHE A 122 -10.51 -2.10 4.84
CA PHE A 122 -11.46 -1.37 4.00
C PHE A 122 -11.37 -1.85 2.54
N ARG A 123 -11.22 -3.17 2.33
CA ARG A 123 -11.00 -3.78 1.00
C ARG A 123 -11.99 -3.31 -0.06
N GLU A 124 -13.26 -3.19 0.30
CA GLU A 124 -14.34 -2.78 -0.61
C GLU A 124 -14.23 -1.31 -1.05
N ALA A 125 -13.56 -0.47 -0.26
CA ALA A 125 -13.29 0.93 -0.61
C ALA A 125 -11.98 1.11 -1.39
N MET A 126 -11.16 0.06 -1.55
CA MET A 126 -9.89 0.17 -2.28
C MET A 126 -10.16 0.07 -3.78
N PRO A 127 -9.51 0.92 -4.61
CA PRO A 127 -9.69 0.86 -6.05
C PRO A 127 -9.28 -0.51 -6.63
N PRO A 128 -10.00 -1.03 -7.64
CA PRO A 128 -9.75 -2.37 -8.18
C PRO A 128 -8.40 -2.49 -8.89
N TRP A 129 -7.81 -1.37 -9.31
CA TRP A 129 -6.46 -1.31 -9.91
C TRP A 129 -5.33 -1.21 -8.87
N ALA A 130 -5.63 -1.21 -7.57
CA ALA A 130 -4.62 -1.02 -6.53
C ALA A 130 -3.60 -2.17 -6.46
N ILE A 131 -2.35 -1.80 -6.18
CA ILE A 131 -1.22 -2.71 -5.98
C ILE A 131 -1.18 -3.10 -4.51
N TRP A 132 -1.43 -4.38 -4.21
CA TRP A 132 -1.42 -4.89 -2.85
C TRP A 132 -0.02 -5.30 -2.42
N VAL A 133 0.41 -4.79 -1.26
CA VAL A 133 1.69 -5.09 -0.63
C VAL A 133 1.42 -5.75 0.72
N ASN A 134 1.66 -7.06 0.82
CA ASN A 134 1.54 -7.81 2.07
C ASN A 134 2.91 -8.02 2.69
N ILE A 135 3.07 -7.69 3.97
CA ILE A 135 4.31 -7.85 4.72
C ILE A 135 4.10 -8.80 5.90
N GLU A 136 4.68 -9.99 5.83
CA GLU A 136 4.51 -11.05 6.82
C GLU A 136 5.81 -11.41 7.51
N HIS A 137 5.77 -11.63 8.82
CA HIS A 137 6.89 -12.19 9.57
C HIS A 137 6.95 -13.71 9.38
N VAL A 138 8.10 -14.21 8.92
CA VAL A 138 8.39 -15.64 8.89
C VAL A 138 9.03 -16.03 10.20
N ARG A 139 8.24 -16.68 11.07
CA ARG A 139 8.78 -17.32 12.27
C ARG A 139 9.48 -18.61 11.88
N ARG A 140 10.73 -18.79 12.31
CA ARG A 140 11.36 -20.11 12.29
C ARG A 140 11.01 -20.85 13.58
N PRO A 141 10.61 -22.13 13.52
CA PRO A 141 10.43 -22.93 14.73
C PRO A 141 11.74 -22.94 15.55
N GLY A 142 11.66 -22.59 16.84
CA GLY A 142 12.79 -22.67 17.78
C GLY A 142 13.79 -21.50 17.75
N GLN A 143 13.49 -20.38 17.09
CA GLN A 143 14.32 -19.17 17.14
C GLN A 143 13.50 -17.98 17.63
N GLU A 144 13.73 -17.56 18.87
CA GLU A 144 13.00 -16.46 19.52
C GLU A 144 13.51 -15.07 19.08
N ASP A 145 14.78 -14.93 18.67
CA ASP A 145 15.43 -13.61 18.49
C ASP A 145 16.32 -13.45 17.25
N ALA A 146 16.32 -14.40 16.31
CA ALA A 146 17.07 -14.19 15.06
C ALA A 146 16.26 -13.29 14.12
N GLY A 147 16.75 -12.06 13.94
CA GLY A 147 16.30 -11.02 13.01
C GLY A 147 15.09 -11.41 12.17
N SER A 148 13.94 -10.82 12.49
CA SER A 148 12.66 -11.27 11.95
C SER A 148 12.63 -11.16 10.42
N ILE A 149 12.78 -12.30 9.76
CA ILE A 149 12.69 -12.41 8.30
C ILE A 149 11.26 -12.02 7.93
N ARG A 150 11.14 -11.18 6.90
CA ARG A 150 9.87 -10.78 6.31
C ARG A 150 9.75 -11.35 4.91
N VAL A 151 8.55 -11.78 4.55
CA VAL A 151 8.16 -12.00 3.16
C VAL A 151 7.27 -10.85 2.75
N ILE A 152 7.67 -10.16 1.69
CA ILE A 152 6.93 -9.07 1.09
C ILE A 152 6.35 -9.59 -0.23
N SER A 153 5.02 -9.69 -0.30
CA SER A 153 4.30 -10.06 -1.52
C SER A 153 3.71 -8.81 -2.16
N ILE A 154 4.00 -8.59 -3.43
CA ILE A 154 3.48 -7.47 -4.22
C ILE A 154 2.61 -8.05 -5.33
N CYS A 155 1.31 -7.78 -5.26
CA CYS A 155 0.30 -8.29 -6.18
C CYS A 155 -0.32 -7.13 -6.96
N ARG A 156 -0.29 -7.24 -8.28
CA ARG A 156 -0.93 -6.30 -9.21
C ARG A 156 -2.13 -6.97 -9.86
N PRO A 157 -3.23 -6.25 -10.10
CA PRO A 157 -4.31 -6.77 -10.94
C PRO A 157 -3.79 -7.05 -12.35
N VAL A 158 -4.30 -8.10 -12.99
CA VAL A 158 -4.00 -8.39 -14.40
C VAL A 158 -4.88 -7.49 -15.27
N GLU A 159 -4.28 -6.74 -16.19
CA GLU A 159 -5.02 -5.88 -17.13
C GLU A 159 -6.03 -6.72 -17.94
N GLY A 160 -7.28 -6.24 -18.04
CA GLY A 160 -8.34 -6.86 -18.85
C GLY A 160 -9.50 -7.52 -18.08
N GLN A 161 -9.57 -7.41 -16.75
CA GLN A 161 -10.69 -7.97 -15.95
C GLN A 161 -11.35 -7.00 -14.95
N ALA A 162 -11.08 -5.70 -15.06
CA ALA A 162 -11.59 -4.68 -14.14
C ALA A 162 -12.79 -3.86 -14.69
N GLN A 163 -13.34 -4.23 -15.85
CA GLN A 163 -14.35 -3.44 -16.55
C GLN A 163 -15.53 -4.31 -17.00
N GLU A 164 -16.45 -4.64 -16.08
CA GLU A 164 -17.79 -5.19 -16.39
C GLU A 164 -18.64 -5.10 -15.10
N GLU A 165 -18.99 -3.90 -14.64
CA GLU A 165 -20.03 -3.71 -13.60
C GLU A 165 -20.53 -2.25 -13.45
N ARG A 166 -20.35 -1.38 -14.45
CA ARG A 166 -20.98 -0.04 -14.47
C ARG A 166 -21.56 0.21 -15.85
N ASP A 167 -22.70 -0.41 -16.12
CA ASP A 167 -23.66 -0.04 -17.15
C ASP A 167 -24.93 -0.83 -16.82
N ASP A 168 -25.76 -0.32 -15.90
CA ASP A 168 -27.18 -0.69 -15.73
C ASP A 168 -27.75 0.10 -14.53
N ASP A 169 -27.93 1.41 -14.68
CA ASP A 169 -28.88 2.18 -13.84
C ASP A 169 -29.27 3.51 -14.51
N ASP A 170 -29.57 3.45 -15.81
CA ASP A 170 -30.36 4.45 -16.53
C ASP A 170 -31.60 3.73 -17.11
N ASP A 171 -32.63 3.52 -16.29
CA ASP A 171 -34.05 3.53 -16.70
C ASP A 171 -34.98 3.26 -15.50
N LYS A 172 -35.49 4.34 -14.88
CA LYS A 172 -36.90 4.46 -14.47
C LYS A 172 -37.32 5.87 -14.07
#